data_AF-A0ABC8LT69-F1
#
_entry.id   AF-A0ABC8LT69-F1
#
_cell.length_a   1.000
_cell.length_b   1.000
_cell.length_c   1.000
_cell.angle_alpha   90.00
_cell.angle_beta   90.00
_cell.angle_gamma   90.00
#
_symmetry.space_group_name_H-M   'P 1'
#
loop_
_entity.id
_entity.type
_entity.pdbx_description
1 polymer ?
#
loop_
_entity_poly.entity_id
_entity_poly.type
_entity_poly.pdbx_seq_one_letter_code
_entity_poly.pdbx_strand_id
1 'polypeptide(L)'
;MIGFTSWDLCLRFLLVFAGEVAPIEHRWNQHGLGGDNVRGSCRDLHPGPVSLLHWSGSGKPWFRLDSRRPCPLDSLWAPYDLSGHSFLCYIWGFIVSASWLVDHMVELGFSRSLSELIGSNLKRSGDSETWAFNLD
;
A
#
# COMPACT_ATOMS: atom_id res chain seq x y z
N MET A 1 -6.86 6.31 -2.39
CA MET A 1 -5.62 5.60 -2.76
C MET A 1 -5.40 5.81 -4.26
N ILE A 2 -4.57 6.77 -4.67
CA ILE A 2 -4.34 7.03 -6.10
C ILE A 2 -3.16 6.17 -6.54
N GLY A 3 -3.46 4.96 -7.02
CA GLY A 3 -2.50 4.10 -7.69
C GLY A 3 -2.50 4.39 -9.18
N PHE A 4 -1.58 5.21 -9.67
CA PHE A 4 -1.35 5.32 -11.11
C PHE A 4 -0.55 4.09 -11.57
N THR A 5 -1.25 3.06 -12.05
CA THR A 5 -0.64 1.84 -12.60
C THR A 5 -0.22 1.98 -14.06
N SER A 6 -0.20 3.18 -14.64
CA SER A 6 0.15 3.35 -16.06
C SER A 6 1.02 4.59 -16.23
N TRP A 7 2.25 4.39 -16.70
CA TRP A 7 3.14 5.45 -17.17
C TRP A 7 2.44 6.36 -18.19
N ASP A 8 1.48 5.84 -18.95
CA ASP A 8 0.68 6.61 -19.91
C ASP A 8 -0.26 7.63 -19.24
N LEU A 9 -0.72 7.37 -18.01
CA LEU A 9 -1.54 8.32 -17.27
C LEU A 9 -0.71 9.48 -16.73
N CYS A 10 0.52 9.21 -16.28
CA CYS A 10 1.48 10.26 -15.89
C CYS A 10 1.83 11.15 -17.09
N LEU A 11 2.08 10.54 -18.25
CA LEU A 11 2.38 11.28 -19.47
C LEU A 11 1.20 12.16 -19.92
N ARG A 12 -0.03 11.64 -19.86
CA ARG A 12 -1.24 12.43 -20.16
C ARG A 12 -1.48 13.55 -19.16
N PHE A 13 -1.25 13.30 -17.87
CA PHE A 13 -1.38 14.31 -16.83
C PHE A 13 -0.36 15.44 -17.01
N LEU A 14 0.92 15.11 -17.21
CA LEU A 14 1.97 16.08 -17.45
C LEU A 14 1.75 16.85 -18.76
N LEU A 15 1.16 16.23 -19.80
CA LEU A 15 0.83 16.92 -21.04
C LEU A 15 -0.27 17.97 -20.84
N VAL A 16 -1.31 17.65 -20.05
CA VAL A 16 -2.44 18.54 -19.79
C VAL A 16 -2.08 19.67 -18.83
N PHE A 17 -1.27 19.37 -17.82
CA PHE A 17 -0.92 20.29 -16.74
C PHE A 17 0.54 20.78 -16.80
N ALA A 18 1.22 20.62 -17.94
CA ALA A 18 2.59 21.10 -18.12
C ALA A 18 2.67 22.59 -17.78
N GLY A 19 3.63 22.96 -16.91
CA GLY A 19 3.82 24.34 -16.46
C GLY A 19 3.00 24.73 -15.22
N GLU A 20 1.95 23.98 -14.87
CA GLU A 20 1.12 24.20 -13.68
C GLU A 20 1.44 23.19 -12.54
N VAL A 21 2.38 22.28 -12.78
CA VAL A 21 2.83 21.29 -11.79
C VAL A 21 4.15 21.75 -11.17
N ALA A 22 4.15 21.93 -9.85
CA ALA A 22 5.37 22.21 -9.11
C ALA A 22 6.14 20.93 -8.78
N PRO A 23 7.48 20.95 -8.84
CA PRO A 23 8.29 19.83 -8.37
C PRO A 23 8.12 19.66 -6.86
N ILE A 24 8.08 18.41 -6.41
CA ILE A 24 8.10 18.06 -4.99
C ILE A 24 9.37 17.26 -4.69
N GLU A 25 9.91 17.41 -3.49
CA GLU A 25 11.08 16.65 -3.05
C GLU A 25 10.82 15.14 -3.13
N HIS A 26 11.84 14.38 -3.56
CA HIS A 26 11.77 12.92 -3.70
C HIS A 26 11.38 12.19 -2.40
N ARG A 27 11.58 12.79 -1.23
CA ARG A 27 11.15 12.25 0.06
C ARG A 27 9.65 11.93 0.12
N TRP A 28 8.84 12.66 -0.65
CA TRP A 28 7.39 12.53 -0.68
C TRP A 28 6.89 11.49 -1.68
N ASN A 29 7.78 10.84 -2.42
CA ASN A 29 7.43 9.74 -3.31
C ASN A 29 8.66 8.89 -3.63
N GLN A 30 9.11 8.07 -2.67
CA GLN A 30 10.17 7.11 -2.92
C GLN A 30 9.68 5.94 -3.76
N HIS A 31 9.73 6.10 -5.09
CA HIS A 31 9.19 5.14 -6.04
C HIS A 31 10.24 4.11 -6.51
N GLY A 32 9.84 3.14 -7.32
CA GLY A 32 10.76 2.15 -7.90
C GLY A 32 11.16 1.02 -6.95
N LEU A 33 10.59 0.97 -5.74
CA LEU A 33 10.91 -0.04 -4.72
C LEU A 33 10.45 -1.45 -5.09
N GLY A 34 9.67 -1.57 -6.17
CA GLY A 34 9.31 -2.85 -6.76
C GLY A 34 10.47 -3.62 -7.35
N GLY A 35 11.62 -2.97 -7.60
CA GLY A 35 12.79 -3.63 -8.18
C GLY A 35 12.62 -3.96 -9.66
N ASP A 36 13.58 -4.70 -10.21
CA ASP A 36 13.50 -5.22 -11.57
C ASP A 36 12.69 -6.53 -11.56
N ASN A 37 11.54 -6.54 -12.22
CA ASN A 37 10.64 -7.71 -12.26
C ASN A 37 11.17 -8.86 -13.14
N VAL A 38 12.16 -8.61 -13.99
CA VAL A 38 12.79 -9.61 -14.87
C VAL A 38 14.02 -10.21 -14.21
N ARG A 39 14.86 -9.38 -13.58
CA ARG A 39 16.10 -9.83 -12.90
C ARG A 39 15.91 -10.13 -11.41
N GLY A 40 14.76 -9.76 -10.84
CA GLY A 40 14.46 -9.96 -9.42
C GLY A 40 15.34 -9.13 -8.48
N SER A 41 15.93 -8.03 -8.95
CA SER A 41 16.88 -7.25 -8.15
C SER A 41 16.18 -6.24 -7.25
N CYS A 42 16.63 -6.17 -5.99
CA CYS A 42 16.27 -5.11 -5.06
C CYS A 42 16.87 -3.76 -5.49
N ARG A 43 16.18 -2.67 -5.17
CA ARG A 43 16.70 -1.31 -5.33
C ARG A 43 16.87 -0.65 -3.98
N ASP A 44 17.94 0.11 -3.86
CA ASP A 44 18.19 0.94 -2.69
C ASP A 44 17.31 2.19 -2.69
N LEU A 45 17.15 2.79 -1.51
CA LEU A 45 16.55 4.11 -1.38
C LEU A 45 17.46 5.16 -1.99
N HIS A 46 16.87 6.15 -2.66
CA HIS A 46 17.63 7.36 -3.02
C HIS A 46 18.11 8.09 -1.74
N PRO A 47 19.25 8.78 -1.80
CA PRO A 47 19.79 9.51 -0.66
C PRO A 47 18.82 10.57 -0.12
N GLY A 48 18.85 10.79 1.21
CA GLY A 48 18.08 11.83 1.89
C GLY A 48 16.96 11.28 2.78
N PRO A 49 16.23 12.17 3.48
CA PRO A 49 15.10 11.78 4.31
C PRO A 49 13.97 11.19 3.44
N VAL A 50 13.21 10.24 4.00
CA VAL A 50 12.07 9.61 3.33
C VAL A 50 10.82 9.80 4.17
N SER A 51 9.73 10.23 3.53
CA SER A 51 8.42 10.45 4.15
C SER A 51 7.34 9.53 3.57
N LEU A 52 7.44 9.14 2.30
CA LEU A 52 6.52 8.20 1.66
C LEU A 52 7.27 7.17 0.83
N LEU A 53 7.07 5.88 1.13
CA LEU A 53 7.60 4.76 0.36
C LEU A 53 6.56 4.28 -0.65
N HIS A 54 6.99 4.03 -1.89
CA HIS A 54 6.11 3.64 -2.99
C HIS A 54 6.69 2.47 -3.81
N TRP A 55 6.13 1.27 -3.60
CA TRP A 55 6.44 0.07 -4.40
C TRP A 55 5.71 0.09 -5.75
N SER A 56 6.21 0.91 -6.69
CA SER A 56 5.73 0.92 -8.07
C SER A 56 6.09 -0.39 -8.80
N GLY A 57 5.21 -0.88 -9.68
CA GLY A 57 5.42 -2.12 -10.45
C GLY A 57 4.86 -3.39 -9.79
N SER A 58 5.22 -4.56 -10.30
CA SER A 58 4.68 -5.86 -9.86
C SER A 58 5.38 -6.45 -8.64
N GLY A 59 6.61 -6.03 -8.32
CA GLY A 59 7.33 -6.46 -7.12
C GLY A 59 6.76 -5.86 -5.83
N LYS A 60 5.59 -6.33 -5.39
CA LYS A 60 4.99 -5.87 -4.13
C LYS A 60 5.64 -6.54 -2.92
N PRO A 61 5.74 -5.83 -1.77
CA PRO A 61 6.47 -6.34 -0.61
C PRO A 61 5.83 -7.60 -0.03
N TRP A 62 4.49 -7.67 0.06
CA TRP A 62 3.77 -8.85 0.55
C TRP A 62 4.09 -10.12 -0.26
N PHE A 63 4.08 -10.05 -1.59
CA PHE A 63 4.44 -11.20 -2.43
C PHE A 63 5.87 -11.71 -2.18
N ARG A 64 6.81 -10.80 -1.90
CA ARG A 64 8.21 -11.17 -1.63
C ARG A 64 8.41 -11.72 -0.22
N LEU A 65 7.68 -11.18 0.75
CA LEU A 65 7.64 -11.69 2.12
C LEU A 65 7.05 -13.11 2.15
N ASP A 66 5.90 -13.32 1.50
CA ASP A 66 5.23 -14.62 1.40
C ASP A 66 6.09 -15.68 0.71
N SER A 67 6.78 -15.29 -0.37
CA SER A 67 7.69 -16.18 -1.09
C SER A 67 9.06 -16.38 -0.41
N ARG A 68 9.25 -15.82 0.79
CA ARG A 68 10.50 -15.87 1.57
C ARG A 68 11.72 -15.38 0.78
N ARG A 69 11.52 -14.41 -0.11
CA ARG A 69 12.55 -13.73 -0.89
C ARG A 69 12.41 -12.21 -0.75
N PRO A 70 12.41 -11.66 0.49
CA PRO A 70 12.25 -10.23 0.69
C PRO A 70 13.50 -9.47 0.25
N CYS A 71 13.28 -8.26 -0.27
CA CYS A 71 14.31 -7.24 -0.27
C CYS A 71 14.48 -6.69 1.15
N PRO A 72 15.67 -6.19 1.53
CA PRO A 72 15.88 -5.60 2.86
C PRO A 72 14.84 -4.53 3.23
N LEU A 73 14.36 -3.78 2.24
CA LEU A 73 13.36 -2.73 2.41
C LEU A 73 11.95 -3.25 2.69
N ASP A 74 11.61 -4.47 2.27
CA ASP A 74 10.25 -5.02 2.45
C ASP A 74 9.95 -5.29 3.92
N SER A 75 10.97 -5.54 4.73
CA SER A 75 10.83 -5.69 6.18
C SER A 75 10.30 -4.42 6.86
N LEU A 76 10.45 -3.24 6.26
CA LEU A 76 9.82 -2.01 6.78
C LEU A 76 8.31 -2.02 6.57
N TRP A 77 7.82 -2.74 5.56
CA TRP A 77 6.39 -2.88 5.31
C TRP A 77 5.76 -3.97 6.18
N ALA A 78 6.50 -5.03 6.50
CA ALA A 78 5.98 -6.22 7.20
C ALA A 78 5.16 -5.93 8.49
N PRO A 79 5.51 -4.96 9.37
CA PRO A 79 4.70 -4.65 10.55
C PRO A 79 3.32 -4.06 10.22
N TYR A 80 3.15 -3.53 9.02
CA TYR A 80 1.90 -2.96 8.50
C TYR A 80 1.11 -3.97 7.65
N ASP A 81 1.61 -5.20 7.54
CA ASP A 81 0.89 -6.27 6.88
C ASP A 81 -0.26 -6.76 7.77
N LEU A 82 -1.44 -6.20 7.52
CA LEU A 82 -2.67 -6.63 8.20
C LEU A 82 -3.09 -8.06 7.85
N SER A 83 -2.49 -8.66 6.81
CA SER A 83 -2.72 -10.07 6.45
C SER A 83 -1.70 -11.03 7.09
N GLY A 84 -0.63 -10.49 7.70
CA GLY A 84 0.56 -11.24 8.13
C GLY A 84 0.42 -11.97 9.48
N HIS A 85 -0.63 -11.69 10.26
CA HIS A 85 -0.89 -12.43 11.48
C HIS A 85 -2.14 -13.32 11.35
N SER A 86 -1.86 -14.63 11.39
CA SER A 86 -2.79 -15.74 11.56
C SER A 86 -3.40 -16.33 10.27
N PHE A 87 -2.68 -17.35 9.80
CA PHE A 87 -3.07 -18.73 9.45
C PHE A 87 -4.43 -19.30 9.98
N LEU A 88 -5.42 -18.46 10.31
CA LEU A 88 -6.76 -18.81 10.78
C LEU A 88 -7.89 -18.15 9.98
N CYS A 89 -7.65 -17.16 9.11
CA CYS A 89 -8.74 -16.57 8.32
C CYS A 89 -9.28 -17.50 7.20
N TYR A 90 -8.57 -18.59 6.89
CA TYR A 90 -9.04 -19.63 5.96
C TYR A 90 -9.74 -20.81 6.64
N ILE A 91 -9.80 -20.85 7.98
CA ILE A 91 -10.64 -21.82 8.67
C ILE A 91 -11.93 -21.09 9.03
N TRP A 92 -12.99 -21.41 8.29
CA TRP A 92 -14.39 -21.07 8.59
C TRP A 92 -14.89 -19.66 8.23
N GLY A 93 -14.76 -19.24 6.96
CA GLY A 93 -15.83 -18.47 6.28
C GLY A 93 -16.37 -17.19 6.93
N PHE A 94 -15.62 -16.52 7.81
CA PHE A 94 -16.03 -15.26 8.41
C PHE A 94 -15.26 -14.12 7.78
N ILE A 95 -15.99 -13.38 6.96
CA ILE A 95 -15.62 -12.09 6.37
C ILE A 95 -15.22 -11.13 7.51
N VAL A 96 -14.08 -10.45 7.35
CA VAL A 96 -13.54 -9.50 8.33
C VAL A 96 -14.53 -8.35 8.51
N SER A 97 -15.29 -8.34 9.60
CA SER A 97 -16.22 -7.23 9.85
C SER A 97 -15.44 -5.94 10.10
N ALA A 98 -15.97 -4.80 9.63
CA ALA A 98 -15.40 -3.48 9.88
C ALA A 98 -15.17 -3.20 11.39
N SER A 99 -15.99 -3.78 12.27
CA SER A 99 -15.81 -3.67 13.73
C SER A 99 -14.52 -4.33 14.21
N TRP A 100 -14.22 -5.55 13.74
CA TRP A 100 -13.00 -6.25 14.11
C TRP A 100 -11.75 -5.45 13.71
N LEU A 101 -11.76 -4.90 12.50
CA LEU A 101 -10.67 -4.08 11.99
C LEU A 101 -10.45 -2.82 12.84
N VAL A 102 -11.53 -2.15 13.24
CA VAL A 102 -11.45 -0.96 14.10
C VAL A 102 -10.81 -1.33 15.44
N ASP A 103 -11.27 -2.41 16.07
CA ASP A 103 -10.78 -2.86 17.37
C ASP A 103 -9.30 -3.27 17.28
N HIS A 104 -8.93 -4.04 16.24
CA HIS A 104 -7.56 -4.47 16.02
C HIS A 104 -6.58 -3.29 15.83
N MET A 105 -6.99 -2.26 15.08
CA MET A 105 -6.16 -1.07 14.90
C MET A 105 -6.00 -0.26 16.19
N VAL A 106 -7.03 -0.21 17.04
CA VAL A 106 -6.92 0.41 18.36
C VAL A 106 -5.94 -0.36 19.26
N GLU A 107 -5.97 -1.70 19.23
CA GLU A 107 -5.00 -2.55 19.96
C GLU A 107 -3.56 -2.32 19.50
N LEU A 108 -3.35 -2.06 18.21
CA LEU A 108 -2.04 -1.69 17.64
C LEU A 108 -1.61 -0.25 17.98
N GLY A 109 -2.42 0.51 18.70
CA GLY A 109 -2.10 1.86 19.16
C GLY A 109 -2.50 2.99 18.20
N PHE A 110 -3.29 2.70 17.16
CA PHE A 110 -3.85 3.73 16.29
C PHE A 110 -5.02 4.45 16.97
N SER A 111 -5.25 5.73 16.61
CA SER A 111 -6.35 6.50 17.19
C SER A 111 -7.71 5.95 16.74
N ARG A 112 -8.69 5.93 17.66
CA ARG A 112 -10.04 5.43 17.37
C ARG A 112 -10.67 6.10 16.15
N SER A 113 -10.50 7.42 16.00
CA SER A 113 -11.01 8.17 14.85
C SER A 113 -10.38 7.74 13.52
N LEU A 114 -9.09 7.41 13.50
CA LEU A 114 -8.41 6.89 12.32
C LEU A 114 -8.90 5.46 12.01
N SER A 115 -9.01 4.62 13.02
CA SER A 115 -9.50 3.25 12.90
C SER A 115 -10.93 3.22 12.35
N GLU A 116 -11.83 4.08 12.86
CA GLU A 116 -13.22 4.22 12.39
C GLU A 116 -13.30 4.76 10.96
N LEU A 117 -12.50 5.78 10.63
CA LEU A 117 -12.39 6.30 9.26
C LEU A 117 -12.00 5.17 8.29
N ILE A 118 -10.99 4.39 8.66
CA ILE A 118 -10.47 3.30 7.86
C ILE A 118 -11.51 2.17 7.74
N GLY A 119 -12.14 1.75 8.83
CA GLY A 119 -13.20 0.73 8.84
C GLY A 119 -14.45 1.11 8.04
N SER A 120 -14.83 2.39 8.02
CA SER A 120 -15.98 2.88 7.24
C SER A 120 -15.79 2.85 5.71
N ASN A 121 -14.54 2.72 5.24
CA ASN A 121 -14.23 2.62 3.80
C ASN A 121 -14.25 1.17 3.27
N LEU A 122 -14.48 0.18 4.15
CA LEU A 122 -14.65 -1.22 3.78
C LEU A 122 -16.05 -1.42 3.18
N LYS A 123 -16.12 -1.68 1.88
CA LYS A 123 -17.38 -1.93 1.16
C LYS A 123 -17.48 -3.40 0.75
N ARG A 124 -18.61 -4.02 1.08
CA ARG A 124 -18.96 -5.36 0.59
C ARG A 124 -19.67 -5.26 -0.75
N SER A 125 -19.16 -5.99 -1.75
CA SER A 125 -19.82 -6.20 -3.04
C SER A 125 -19.83 -7.70 -3.35
N GLY A 126 -21.01 -8.32 -3.27
CA GLY A 126 -21.16 -9.78 -3.38
C GLY A 126 -20.38 -10.51 -2.30
N ASP A 127 -19.60 -11.52 -2.71
CA ASP A 127 -18.72 -12.31 -1.82
C ASP A 127 -17.36 -11.64 -1.57
N SER A 128 -17.14 -10.44 -2.11
CA SER A 128 -15.85 -9.72 -2.04
C SER A 128 -15.94 -8.46 -1.19
N GLU A 129 -14.88 -8.21 -0.42
CA GLU A 129 -14.67 -6.96 0.30
C GLU A 129 -13.65 -6.10 -0.43
N THR A 130 -14.00 -4.84 -0.65
CA THR A 130 -13.15 -3.86 -1.33
C THR A 130 -13.05 -2.59 -0.50
N TRP A 131 -11.83 -2.09 -0.39
CA TRP A 131 -11.55 -0.82 0.26
C TRP A 131 -11.57 0.30 -0.77
N ALA A 132 -12.52 1.22 -0.64
CA ALA A 132 -12.67 2.33 -1.56
C ALA A 132 -12.61 3.64 -0.78
N PHE A 133 -11.57 4.44 -1.03
CA PHE A 133 -11.46 5.80 -0.51
C PHE A 133 -12.12 6.73 -1.52
N ASN A 134 -13.22 7.37 -1.15
CA ASN A 134 -13.78 8.44 -1.96
C ASN A 134 -12.84 9.66 -1.86
N LEU A 135 -12.47 10.26 -3.00
CA LEU A 135 -11.56 11.40 -3.08
C LEU A 135 -12.28 12.67 -3.57
N ASP A 136 -13.62 12.64 -3.58
CA ASP A 136 -14.46 13.80 -3.85
C ASP A 136 -14.20 14.95 -2.85
#